data_AF-A0A836TL97-F1
#
_entry.id   AF-A0A836TL97-F1
#
_cell.length_a   1.000
_cell.length_b   1.000
_cell.length_c   1.000
_cell.angle_alpha   90.00
_cell.angle_beta   90.00
_cell.angle_gamma   90.00
#
_symmetry.space_group_name_H-M   'P 1'
#
loop_
_entity.id
_entity.type
_entity.pdbx_description
1 polymer ?
#
loop_
_entity_poly.entity_id
_entity_poly.type
_entity_poly.pdbx_seq_one_letter_code
_entity_poly.pdbx_strand_id
1 'polypeptide(L)'
;VTVEHLLAALYGTGVDNAIIELDGPEVPIMDGSAAPFVMLVESAGIVHQNAPRRTLRVLKKIELRDGDRMVSLTPADRLTVNFEID
;
A
#
# COMPACT_ATOMS: atom_id res chain seq x y z
N VAL A 1 -3.67 4.03 -15.14
CA VAL A 1 -3.60 4.99 -14.03
C VAL A 1 -2.91 4.32 -12.87
N THR A 2 -1.65 4.68 -12.66
CA THR A 2 -0.70 4.03 -11.74
C THR A 2 -0.82 4.63 -10.35
N VAL A 3 -1.64 4.05 -9.48
CA VAL A 3 -1.84 4.51 -8.09
C VAL A 3 -0.99 3.73 -7.08
N GLU A 4 -0.44 2.60 -7.49
CA GLU A 4 0.17 1.59 -6.64
C GLU A 4 1.39 2.09 -5.87
N HIS A 5 2.26 2.91 -6.48
CA HIS A 5 3.45 3.44 -5.79
C HIS A 5 3.08 4.46 -4.71
N LEU A 6 2.09 5.32 -4.97
CA LEU A 6 1.58 6.25 -3.98
C LEU A 6 0.92 5.49 -2.82
N LEU A 7 0.07 4.50 -3.11
CA LEU A 7 -0.58 3.69 -2.08
C LEU A 7 0.44 2.88 -1.25
N ALA A 8 1.50 2.36 -1.87
CA ALA A 8 2.59 1.69 -1.18
C ALA A 8 3.32 2.65 -0.21
N ALA A 9 3.57 3.89 -0.63
CA ALA A 9 4.17 4.91 0.22
C ALA A 9 3.27 5.28 1.41
N LEU A 10 1.97 5.51 1.17
CA LEU A 10 1.00 5.83 2.23
C LEU A 10 0.89 4.68 3.25
N TYR A 11 0.81 3.44 2.76
CA TYR A 11 0.77 2.26 3.62
C TYR A 11 2.06 2.10 4.43
N GLY A 12 3.21 2.24 3.79
CA GLY A 12 4.54 2.10 4.41
C GLY A 12 4.85 3.17 5.45
N THR A 13 4.33 4.38 5.28
CA THR A 13 4.49 5.50 6.23
C THR A 13 3.41 5.51 7.32
N GLY A 14 2.35 4.70 7.19
CA GLY A 14 1.28 4.61 8.20
C GLY A 14 0.20 5.69 8.08
N VAL A 15 0.00 6.25 6.90
CA VAL A 15 -1.09 7.20 6.63
C VAL A 15 -2.39 6.45 6.40
N ASP A 16 -3.36 6.65 7.28
CA ASP A 16 -4.70 6.05 7.17
C ASP A 16 -5.71 6.95 6.44
N ASN A 17 -5.53 8.28 6.53
CA ASN A 17 -6.45 9.27 5.97
C ASN A 17 -5.67 10.36 5.26
N ALA A 18 -5.96 10.59 3.98
CA ALA A 18 -5.38 11.65 3.16
C ALA A 18 -6.35 12.07 2.05
N ILE A 19 -6.23 13.32 1.60
CA ILE A 19 -6.86 13.80 0.38
C ILE A 19 -5.75 13.89 -0.67
N ILE A 20 -5.95 13.23 -1.82
CA ILE A 20 -5.02 13.24 -2.94
C ILE A 20 -5.70 13.99 -4.09
N GLU A 21 -5.15 15.14 -4.46
CA GLU A 21 -5.65 15.96 -5.56
C GLU A 21 -4.69 15.85 -6.75
N LEU A 22 -5.27 15.74 -7.94
CA LEU A 22 -4.53 15.63 -9.20
C LEU A 22 -5.15 16.58 -10.22
N ASP A 23 -4.33 17.41 -10.83
CA ASP A 23 -4.76 18.24 -11.97
C ASP A 23 -4.83 17.43 -13.28
N GLY A 24 -4.10 16.32 -13.34
CA GLY A 24 -4.04 15.41 -14.48
C GLY A 24 -4.87 14.14 -14.28
N PRO A 25 -4.97 13.29 -15.32
CA PRO A 25 -5.74 12.05 -15.26
C PRO A 25 -5.05 10.94 -14.44
N GLU A 26 -3.80 11.14 -14.01
CA GLU A 26 -2.95 10.09 -13.42
C GLU A 26 -1.99 10.63 -12.37
N VAL A 27 -1.65 9.78 -11.39
CA VAL A 27 -0.61 10.04 -10.40
C VAL A 27 0.75 10.09 -11.10
N PRO A 28 1.62 11.08 -10.82
CA PRO A 28 2.93 11.15 -11.45
C PRO A 28 3.76 9.88 -11.19
N ILE A 29 4.45 9.40 -12.22
CA ILE A 29 5.33 8.21 -12.10
C ILE A 29 6.56 8.47 -11.20
N MET A 30 6.87 9.74 -10.94
CA MET A 30 8.07 10.17 -10.21
C MET A 30 9.35 9.58 -10.82
N ASP A 31 10.11 8.80 -10.05
CA ASP A 31 11.30 8.08 -10.51
C ASP A 31 11.01 6.59 -10.82
N GLY A 32 9.74 6.18 -10.82
CA GLY A 32 9.30 4.79 -10.99
C GLY A 32 9.26 3.98 -9.69
N SER A 33 9.61 4.57 -8.54
CA SER A 33 9.53 3.95 -7.22
C SER A 33 8.54 4.66 -6.29
N ALA A 34 8.35 4.11 -5.10
CA ALA A 34 7.59 4.76 -4.03
C ALA A 34 8.43 5.77 -3.21
N ALA A 35 9.75 5.79 -3.37
CA ALA A 35 10.65 6.56 -2.51
C ALA A 35 10.38 8.08 -2.55
N PRO A 36 10.12 8.72 -3.71
CA PRO A 36 9.78 10.14 -3.75
C PRO A 36 8.52 10.47 -2.95
N PHE A 37 7.51 9.60 -2.99
CA PHE A 37 6.29 9.79 -2.20
C PHE A 37 6.52 9.63 -0.71
N VAL A 38 7.34 8.64 -0.29
CA VAL A 38 7.72 8.48 1.12
C VAL A 38 8.39 9.75 1.65
N MET A 39 9.35 10.29 0.90
CA MET A 39 10.05 11.53 1.26
C MET A 39 9.09 12.72 1.40
N LEU A 40 8.10 12.85 0.51
CA LEU A 40 7.10 13.91 0.58
C LEU A 40 6.20 13.77 1.81
N VAL A 41 5.76 12.54 2.13
CA VAL A 41 4.94 12.27 3.31
C VAL A 41 5.72 12.54 4.60
N GLU A 42 6.97 12.08 4.70
CA GLU A 42 7.83 12.34 5.85
C GLU A 42 8.12 13.84 6.03
N SER A 43 8.30 14.57 4.93
CA SER A 43 8.49 16.02 4.95
C SER A 43 7.22 16.77 5.38
N ALA A 44 6.03 16.30 4.99
CA ALA A 44 4.76 16.85 5.42
C ALA A 44 4.43 16.53 6.89
N GLY A 45 4.94 15.41 7.39
CA GLY A 45 4.68 14.90 8.73
C GLY A 45 3.33 14.18 8.86
N ILE A 46 3.16 13.46 9.98
CA ILE A 46 1.97 12.66 10.27
C ILE A 46 1.25 13.25 11.48
N VAL A 47 -0.06 13.43 11.36
CA VAL A 47 -0.93 13.87 12.45
C VAL A 47 -1.69 12.67 13.01
N HIS A 48 -1.45 12.35 14.28
CA HIS A 48 -2.22 11.32 14.98
C HIS A 48 -3.64 11.78 15.25
N GLN A 49 -4.61 10.92 14.94
CA GLN A 49 -6.02 11.18 15.20
C GLN A 49 -6.46 10.44 16.46
N ASN A 50 -7.40 11.02 17.21
CA ASN A 50 -8.00 10.39 18.39
C ASN A 50 -9.06 9.34 17.96
N ALA A 51 -8.62 8.33 17.22
CA ALA A 51 -9.43 7.22 16.77
C ALA A 51 -8.55 5.97 16.65
N PRO A 52 -9.07 4.78 16.99
CA PRO A 52 -8.33 3.54 16.80
C PRO A 52 -8.12 3.27 15.30
N ARG A 53 -6.89 2.91 14.94
CA ARG A 53 -6.57 2.42 13.59
C ARG A 53 -7.25 1.08 13.37
N ARG A 54 -7.95 0.93 12.23
CA ARG A 54 -8.60 -0.32 11.83
C ARG A 54 -7.67 -1.13 10.94
N THR A 55 -7.59 -2.43 11.18
CA THR A 55 -6.78 -3.37 10.39
C THR A 55 -7.61 -4.58 9.98
N LEU A 56 -7.34 -5.13 8.80
CA LEU A 56 -7.95 -6.38 8.35
C LEU A 56 -7.12 -7.58 8.83
N ARG A 57 -7.77 -8.52 9.53
CA ARG A 57 -7.16 -9.79 9.93
C ARG A 57 -7.68 -10.92 9.04
N VAL A 58 -6.77 -11.63 8.38
CA VAL A 58 -7.09 -12.83 7.61
C VAL A 58 -7.40 -13.97 8.58
N LEU A 59 -8.64 -14.46 8.57
CA LEU A 59 -9.10 -15.51 9.50
C LEU A 59 -9.00 -16.93 8.92
N LYS A 60 -9.03 -17.05 7.58
CA LYS A 60 -8.95 -18.32 6.85
C LYS A 60 -8.15 -18.11 5.58
N LYS A 61 -7.51 -19.18 5.08
CA LYS A 61 -6.77 -19.14 3.82
C LYS A 61 -7.71 -18.83 2.66
N ILE A 62 -7.30 -17.92 1.78
CA ILE A 62 -7.93 -17.62 0.49
C ILE A 62 -6.82 -17.75 -0.56
N GLU A 63 -7.05 -18.48 -1.64
CA GLU A 63 -6.09 -18.68 -2.71
C GLU A 63 -6.82 -18.62 -4.06
N LEU A 64 -6.20 -17.92 -5.01
CA LEU A 64 -6.65 -17.85 -6.39
C LEU A 64 -5.49 -18.25 -7.30
N ARG A 65 -5.80 -19.00 -8.36
CA ARG A 65 -4.86 -19.44 -9.38
C ARG A 65 -5.39 -19.08 -10.76
N ASP A 66 -4.51 -18.58 -11.60
CA ASP A 66 -4.77 -18.28 -13.01
C ASP A 66 -3.56 -18.71 -13.84
N GLY A 67 -3.65 -19.88 -14.47
CA GLY A 67 -2.52 -20.51 -15.16
C GLY A 67 -1.36 -20.82 -14.21
N ASP A 68 -0.20 -20.24 -14.51
CA ASP A 68 1.03 -20.29 -13.72
C ASP A 68 1.08 -19.28 -12.56
N ARG A 69 0.12 -18.34 -12.51
CA ARG A 69 0.07 -17.29 -11.48
C ARG A 69 -0.74 -17.74 -10.29
N MET A 70 -0.27 -17.37 -9.10
CA MET A 70 -0.95 -17.64 -7.84
C MET A 70 -0.89 -16.43 -6.90
N VAL A 71 -2.00 -16.14 -6.23
CA VAL A 71 -2.04 -15.21 -5.10
C VAL A 71 -2.72 -15.91 -3.93
N SER A 72 -2.14 -15.80 -2.73
CA SER A 72 -2.71 -16.40 -1.52
C SER A 72 -2.62 -15.45 -0.32
N LEU A 73 -3.66 -15.48 0.51
CA LEU A 73 -3.70 -14.84 1.82
C LEU A 73 -3.89 -15.94 2.87
N THR A 74 -3.01 -16.01 3.85
CA THR A 74 -3.05 -16.96 4.95
C THR A 74 -3.12 -16.24 6.29
N PRO A 75 -3.79 -16.81 7.32
CA PRO A 75 -3.77 -16.23 8.66
C PRO A 75 -2.33 -16.11 9.19
N ALA A 76 -1.99 -14.93 9.70
CA ALA A 76 -0.69 -14.62 10.30
C ALA A 76 -0.85 -13.56 11.41
N ASP A 77 0.08 -13.55 12.36
CA ASP A 77 0.11 -12.55 13.45
C ASP A 77 0.70 -11.21 13.01
N ARG A 78 1.41 -11.19 11.88
CA ARG A 78 2.03 -10.00 11.28
C ARG A 78 1.86 -10.04 9.77
N LEU A 79 1.92 -8.87 9.13
CA LEU A 79 1.99 -8.81 7.68
C LEU A 79 3.38 -9.30 7.22
N THR A 80 3.37 -10.35 6.42
CA THR A 80 4.53 -10.82 5.67
C THR A 80 4.13 -10.89 4.21
N VAL A 81 4.99 -10.40 3.33
CA VAL A 81 4.77 -10.42 1.88
C VAL A 81 5.90 -11.24 1.26
N ASN A 82 5.54 -12.34 0.60
CA ASN A 82 6.45 -13.15 -0.19
C ASN A 82 6.05 -13.02 -1.66
N PHE A 83 7.02 -12.82 -2.53
CA PHE A 83 6.81 -12.66 -3.96
C PHE A 83 7.91 -13.39 -4.71
N GLU A 84 7.55 -14.02 -5.82
CA GLU A 84 8.43 -14.78 -6.69
C GLU A 84 8.15 -14.34 -8.13
N ILE A 85 9.21 -14.14 -8.90
CA ILE A 85 9.19 -13.75 -10.32
C ILE A 85 10.10 -14.73 -11.05
N ASP A 86 9.61 -15.30 -12.13
CA ASP A 86 10.41 -16.03 -13.12
C ASP A 86 10.84 -15.10 -14.27
#